data_AF-A0A6A3IP74-F1
#
_entry.id   AF-A0A6A3IP74-F1
#
_cell.length_a   1.000
_cell.length_b   1.000
_cell.length_c   1.000
_cell.angle_alpha   90.00
_cell.angle_beta   90.00
_cell.angle_gamma   90.00
#
_symmetry.space_group_name_H-M   'P 1'
#
loop_
_entity.id
_entity.type
_entity.pdbx_description
1 polymer ?
#
loop_
_entity_poly.entity_id
_entity_poly.type
_entity_poly.pdbx_seq_one_letter_code
_entity_poly.pdbx_strand_id
1 'polypeptide(L)'
;MIPSFPTLHRLIRLVCGLPVSTAETQRSFSAMTWLKTMLRTTMREAWMSDLLLLSIENDLSATVDHETILNDFRDLRDRRILI
;
A
#
# COMPACT_ATOMS: atom_id res chain seq x y z
N MET A 1 21.86 -26.40 -6.13
CA MET A 1 23.21 -25.78 -6.11
C MET A 1 23.38 -25.09 -4.77
N ILE A 2 24.11 -25.71 -3.83
CA ILE A 2 24.31 -25.17 -2.48
C ILE A 2 25.23 -23.95 -2.64
N PRO A 3 24.81 -22.74 -2.22
CA PRO A 3 25.66 -21.57 -2.39
C PRO A 3 26.90 -21.74 -1.51
N SER A 4 28.09 -21.55 -2.08
CA SER A 4 29.37 -21.90 -1.47
C SER A 4 29.74 -21.13 -0.20
N PHE A 5 28.88 -20.25 0.31
CA PHE A 5 29.04 -19.54 1.59
C PHE A 5 27.65 -19.20 2.15
N PRO A 6 27.03 -20.05 2.98
CA PRO A 6 25.65 -19.87 3.45
C PRO A 6 25.47 -18.60 4.29
N THR A 7 26.49 -18.20 5.04
CA THR A 7 26.49 -16.99 5.88
C THR A 7 26.52 -15.71 5.04
N LEU A 8 27.36 -15.66 4.00
CA LEU A 8 27.42 -14.54 3.07
C LEU A 8 26.12 -14.41 2.28
N HIS A 9 25.55 -15.52 1.82
CA HIS A 9 24.28 -15.51 1.12
C HIS A 9 23.14 -14.97 2.00
N ARG A 10 23.09 -15.35 3.29
CA ARG A 10 22.13 -14.78 4.25
C ARG A 10 22.37 -13.29 4.50
N LEU A 11 23.62 -12.86 4.62
CA LEU A 11 23.97 -11.46 4.82
C LEU A 11 23.57 -10.60 3.62
N ILE A 12 23.87 -11.05 2.40
CA ILE A 12 23.48 -10.36 1.15
C ILE A 12 21.95 -10.30 1.04
N ARG A 13 21.24 -11.39 1.35
CA ARG A 13 19.78 -11.40 1.34
C ARG A 13 19.18 -10.46 2.39
N LEU A 14 19.78 -10.38 3.58
CA LEU A 14 19.39 -9.43 4.62
C LEU A 14 19.62 -7.99 4.15
N VAL A 15 20.79 -7.69 3.58
CA VAL A 15 21.15 -6.36 3.07
C VAL A 15 20.29 -5.94 1.88
N CYS A 16 19.91 -6.88 0.99
CA CYS A 16 18.98 -6.62 -0.10
C CYS A 16 17.53 -6.42 0.36
N GLY A 17 17.13 -7.02 1.50
CA GLY A 17 15.80 -6.85 2.08
C GLY A 17 15.69 -5.64 3.02
N LEU A 18 16.82 -5.19 3.58
CA LEU A 18 16.90 -3.87 4.18
C LEU A 18 16.69 -2.85 3.05
N PRO A 19 15.91 -1.78 3.27
CA PRO A 19 15.78 -0.70 2.31
C PRO A 19 17.13 0.04 2.21
N VAL A 20 18.07 -0.53 1.46
CA VAL A 20 19.38 0.05 1.14
C VAL A 20 19.20 1.31 0.30
N SER A 21 18.09 1.38 -0.45
CA SER A 21 17.69 2.58 -1.19
C SER A 21 16.88 3.50 -0.29
N THR A 22 17.56 4.40 0.40
CA THR A 22 16.96 5.61 1.00
C THR A 22 16.11 6.36 -0.03
N ALA A 23 16.42 6.28 -1.31
CA ALA A 23 15.64 6.91 -2.37
C ALA A 23 14.28 6.23 -2.62
N GLU A 24 14.19 4.90 -2.55
CA GLU A 24 12.90 4.19 -2.72
C GLU A 24 11.97 4.47 -1.55
N THR A 25 12.48 4.35 -0.33
CA THR A 25 11.69 4.69 0.87
C THR A 25 11.29 6.16 0.90
N GLN A 26 12.19 7.09 0.56
CA GLN A 26 11.86 8.51 0.42
C GLN A 26 10.79 8.75 -0.66
N ARG A 27 10.84 8.01 -1.78
CA ARG A 27 9.81 8.10 -2.82
C ARG A 27 8.46 7.59 -2.31
N SER A 28 8.42 6.49 -1.57
CA SER A 28 7.19 5.98 -0.91
C SER A 28 6.63 6.98 0.11
N PHE A 29 7.50 7.58 0.95
CA PHE A 29 7.10 8.61 1.91
C PHE A 29 6.64 9.90 1.25
N SER A 30 7.25 10.29 0.12
CA SER A 30 6.83 11.43 -0.67
C SER A 30 5.47 11.19 -1.32
N ALA A 31 5.26 10.01 -1.91
CA ALA A 31 3.96 9.60 -2.45
C ALA A 31 2.88 9.58 -1.36
N MET A 32 3.21 9.09 -0.16
CA MET A 32 2.31 9.12 0.99
C MET A 32 2.01 10.55 1.48
N THR A 33 3.01 11.42 1.50
CA THR A 33 2.82 12.84 1.84
C THR A 33 1.95 13.55 0.81
N TRP A 34 2.14 13.24 -0.47
CA TRP A 34 1.31 13.74 -1.57
C TRP A 34 -0.12 13.21 -1.47
N LEU A 35 -0.32 11.92 -1.20
CA LEU A 35 -1.63 11.32 -0.95
C LEU A 35 -2.32 11.95 0.27
N LYS A 36 -1.61 12.14 1.40
CA LYS A 36 -2.12 12.87 2.58
C LYS A 36 -2.60 14.29 2.23
N THR A 37 -1.86 14.96 1.34
CA THR A 37 -2.18 16.32 0.88
C THR A 37 -3.39 16.33 -0.05
N MET A 38 -3.46 15.39 -1.00
CA MET A 38 -4.56 15.23 -1.96
C MET A 38 -5.87 14.81 -1.28
N LEU A 39 -5.81 13.87 -0.34
CA LEU A 39 -6.95 13.42 0.47
C LEU A 39 -7.30 14.41 1.60
N ARG A 40 -6.53 15.51 1.76
CA ARG A 40 -6.84 16.67 2.61
C ARG A 40 -7.33 16.28 4.00
N THR A 41 -6.40 15.76 4.82
CA THR A 41 -6.41 15.68 6.32
C THR A 41 -7.67 15.17 7.04
N THR A 42 -8.69 14.70 6.33
CA THR A 42 -9.95 14.18 6.87
C THR A 42 -9.92 12.67 7.06
N MET A 43 -8.89 12.00 6.51
CA MET A 43 -8.53 10.62 6.82
C MET A 43 -7.92 10.53 8.21
N ARG A 44 -8.57 9.81 9.13
CA ARG A 44 -7.93 9.37 10.39
C ARG A 44 -6.73 8.49 10.01
N GLU A 45 -5.60 8.60 10.71
CA GLU A 45 -4.38 7.83 10.40
C GLU A 45 -4.66 6.31 10.22
N ALA A 46 -5.65 5.76 10.93
CA ALA A 46 -6.14 4.39 10.74
C ALA A 46 -6.64 4.11 9.30
N TRP A 47 -7.46 5.00 8.71
CA TRP A 47 -7.98 4.81 7.36
C TRP A 47 -6.85 4.89 6.31
N MET A 48 -5.78 5.64 6.60
CA MET A 48 -4.61 5.65 5.74
C MET A 48 -3.80 4.35 5.84
N SER A 49 -3.63 3.80 7.04
CA SER A 49 -3.00 2.49 7.23
C SER A 49 -3.76 1.39 6.50
N ASP A 50 -5.09 1.43 6.54
CA ASP A 50 -5.95 0.48 5.80
C ASP A 50 -5.78 0.64 4.27
N LEU A 51 -5.68 1.88 3.77
CA LEU A 51 -5.45 2.14 2.34
C LEU A 51 -4.05 1.69 1.88
N LEU A 52 -3.03 1.89 2.72
CA LEU A 52 -1.68 1.38 2.47
C LEU A 52 -1.66 -0.14 2.40
N LEU A 53 -2.34 -0.81 3.34
CA LEU A 53 -2.48 -2.26 3.33
C LEU A 53 -3.13 -2.73 2.03
N LEU A 54 -4.21 -2.07 1.60
CA LEU A 54 -4.86 -2.36 0.32
C LEU A 54 -3.94 -2.12 -0.89
N SER A 55 -3.08 -1.10 -0.85
CA SER A 55 -2.11 -0.81 -1.92
C SER A 55 -0.95 -1.81 -2.00
N ILE A 56 -0.57 -2.42 -0.87
CA ILE A 56 0.44 -3.48 -0.82
C ILE A 56 -0.19 -4.79 -1.30
N GLU A 57 -1.42 -5.06 -0.85
CA GLU A 57 -2.23 -6.20 -1.24
C GLU A 57 -3.04 -5.92 -2.52
N ASN A 58 -2.54 -5.06 -3.41
CA ASN A 58 -3.29 -4.62 -4.59
C ASN A 58 -3.62 -5.79 -5.53
N ASP A 59 -2.75 -6.81 -5.60
CA ASP A 59 -3.00 -8.04 -6.34
C ASP A 59 -4.21 -8.81 -5.78
N LEU A 60 -4.40 -8.80 -4.46
CA LEU A 60 -5.56 -9.38 -3.80
C LEU A 60 -6.79 -8.49 -3.99
N SER A 61 -6.63 -7.16 -3.87
CA SER A 61 -7.69 -6.18 -4.13
C SER A 61 -8.26 -6.32 -5.54
N ALA A 62 -7.42 -6.58 -6.54
CA ALA A 62 -7.84 -6.77 -7.93
C ALA A 62 -8.72 -8.01 -8.15
N THR A 63 -8.70 -8.98 -7.23
CA THR A 63 -9.60 -10.15 -7.27
C THR A 63 -10.96 -9.89 -6.63
N VAL A 64 -11.12 -8.76 -5.94
CA VAL A 64 -12.37 -8.39 -5.27
C VAL A 64 -13.26 -7.62 -6.24
N ASP A 65 -14.53 -8.02 -6.35
CA ASP A 65 -15.49 -7.33 -7.20
C ASP A 65 -15.81 -5.92 -6.67
N HIS A 66 -15.28 -4.93 -7.38
CA HIS A 66 -15.42 -3.52 -7.02
C HIS A 66 -16.86 -3.03 -7.19
N GLU A 67 -17.66 -3.65 -8.08
CA GLU A 67 -19.07 -3.30 -8.29
C GLU A 67 -19.90 -3.62 -7.04
N THR A 68 -19.69 -4.77 -6.40
CA THR A 68 -20.33 -5.09 -5.12
C THR A 68 -19.95 -4.11 -4.00
N ILE A 69 -18.65 -3.78 -3.86
CA ILE A 69 -18.21 -2.81 -2.84
C ILE A 69 -18.82 -1.44 -3.08
N LEU A 70 -18.91 -1.01 -4.35
CA LEU A 70 -19.49 0.27 -4.71
C LEU A 70 -20.98 0.30 -4.37
N ASN A 71 -21.73 -0.76 -4.67
CA ASN A 71 -23.15 -0.85 -4.35
C ASN A 71 -23.40 -0.88 -2.84
N ASP A 72 -22.64 -1.67 -2.08
CA ASP A 72 -22.73 -1.68 -0.61
C ASP A 72 -22.40 -0.30 -0.01
N PHE A 73 -21.40 0.39 -0.56
CA PHE A 73 -21.03 1.73 -0.11
C PHE A 73 -22.09 2.80 -0.45
N ARG A 74 -22.81 2.62 -1.57
CA ARG A 74 -23.98 3.45 -1.94
C ARG A 74 -25.13 3.22 -0.98
N ASP A 75 -25.37 1.98 -0.55
CA ASP A 75 -26.46 1.64 0.36
C ASP A 75 -26.16 2.08 1.81
N LEU A 76 -24.89 2.04 2.23
CA LEU A 76 -24.43 2.52 3.54
C LEU A 76 -24.52 4.03 3.72
N ARG A 77 -24.58 4.79 2.62
CA ARG A 77 -24.53 6.26 2.68
C ARG A 77 -25.32 6.80 1.50
N ASP A 78 -26.50 7.36 1.78
CA ASP A 78 -27.38 8.05 0.83
C ASP A 78 -26.72 9.34 0.26
N ARG A 79 -25.57 9.20 -0.38
CA ARG A 79 -24.82 10.24 -1.07
C ARG A 79 -25.00 9.96 -2.56
N ARG A 80 -25.97 10.67 -3.14
CA ARG A 80 -26.21 10.67 -4.58
C ARG A 80 -24.92 11.05 -5.30
N ILE A 81 -24.38 10.11 -6.06
CA ILE A 81 -23.32 10.37 -7.03
C ILE A 81 -24.05 10.86 -8.28
N LEU A 82 -24.00 12.16 -8.55
CA LEU A 82 -24.42 12.73 -9.82
C LEU A 82 -23.33 12.37 -10.84
N ILE A 83 -23.67 11.44 -11.73
CA ILE A 83 -22.93 11.18 -12.98
C ILE A 83 -23.33 12.26 -13.98
#